data_AF-A0A3D3W0L3-F1
#
_entry.id   AF-A0A3D3W0L3-F1
#
_cell.length_a   1.000
_cell.length_b   1.000
_cell.length_c   1.000
_cell.angle_alpha   90.00
_cell.angle_beta   90.00
_cell.angle_gamma   90.00
#
_symmetry.space_group_name_H-M   'P 1'
#
loop_
_entity.id
_entity.type
_entity.pdbx_description
1 polymer ?
#
loop_
_entity_poly.entity_id
_entity_poly.type
_entity_poly.pdbx_seq_one_letter_code
_entity_poly.pdbx_strand_id
1 'polypeptide(L)'
;QFDNVTFVLNAVDALAGDETFIPLRSRRETLRTLQFVESRTSNLRQNLNRQEKEAQAAMDKALETAEKELRDEISRIEKDETLDDRSREVQVSQKEQQLSRQLEVRKEQLERDVNSQIRKSALEMKREVRRVENTVRIVACIVPAILPICFGMLFLGMRNLAEQQSINPNRRKS
;
A
#
# COMPACT_ATOMS: atom_id res chain seq x y z
N GLN A 1 3.06 -17.98 14.07
CA GLN A 1 3.01 -18.83 15.28
C GLN A 1 3.86 -20.07 14.99
N PHE A 2 4.80 -20.40 15.87
CA PHE A 2 5.62 -21.61 15.74
C PHE A 2 4.86 -22.78 16.37
N ASP A 3 4.62 -23.85 15.59
CA ASP A 3 4.06 -25.09 16.13
C ASP A 3 5.19 -25.93 16.75
N ASN A 4 5.52 -25.59 17.99
CA ASN A 4 6.56 -26.28 18.76
C ASN A 4 6.27 -27.78 18.92
N VAL A 5 4.99 -28.16 19.00
CA VAL A 5 4.56 -29.57 19.13
C VAL A 5 4.89 -30.37 17.87
N THR A 6 4.55 -29.83 16.69
CA THR A 6 4.87 -30.45 15.39
C THR A 6 6.38 -30.56 15.18
N PHE A 7 7.14 -29.56 15.60
CA PHE A 7 8.60 -29.58 15.53
C PHE A 7 9.21 -30.67 16.42
N VAL A 8 8.78 -30.80 17.68
CA VAL A 8 9.28 -31.84 18.60
C VAL A 8 8.94 -33.24 18.10
N LEU A 9 7.71 -33.47 17.62
CA LEU A 9 7.29 -34.77 17.07
C LEU A 9 8.10 -35.14 15.82
N ASN A 10 8.33 -34.18 14.91
CA ASN A 10 9.17 -34.43 13.73
C ASN A 10 10.63 -34.72 14.11
N ALA A 11 11.16 -34.12 15.18
CA ALA A 11 12.51 -34.39 15.66
C ALA A 11 12.64 -35.80 16.29
N VAL A 12 11.63 -36.22 17.06
CA VAL A 12 11.57 -37.58 17.64
C VAL A 12 11.44 -38.64 16.54
N ASP A 13 10.54 -38.43 15.59
CA ASP A 13 10.29 -39.33 14.45
C ASP A 13 11.57 -39.47 13.58
N ALA A 14 12.27 -38.36 13.31
CA ALA A 14 13.54 -38.37 12.57
C ALA A 14 14.67 -39.09 13.32
N LEU A 15 14.74 -38.97 14.66
CA LEU A 15 15.70 -39.68 15.51
C LEU A 15 15.39 -41.18 15.61
N ALA A 16 14.12 -41.55 15.54
CA ALA A 16 13.65 -42.93 15.53
C ALA A 16 13.77 -43.61 14.14
N GLY A 17 14.11 -42.85 13.09
CA GLY A 17 14.21 -43.34 11.71
C GLY A 17 12.85 -43.55 11.02
N ASP A 18 11.74 -43.05 11.60
CA ASP A 18 10.40 -43.15 11.03
C ASP A 18 10.01 -41.83 10.37
N GLU A 19 10.21 -41.72 9.06
CA GLU A 19 9.88 -40.50 8.31
C GLU A 19 8.42 -40.46 7.81
N THR A 20 7.60 -41.47 8.12
CA THR A 20 6.29 -41.67 7.51
C THR A 20 5.33 -40.48 7.71
N PHE A 21 5.39 -39.83 8.88
CA PHE A 21 4.49 -38.75 9.25
C PHE A 21 5.07 -37.33 9.10
N ILE A 22 6.39 -37.20 8.94
CA ILE A 22 7.09 -35.92 8.76
C ILE A 22 6.57 -35.12 7.53
N PRO A 23 6.39 -35.71 6.33
CA PRO A 23 5.89 -34.97 5.16
C PRO A 23 4.40 -34.62 5.26
N LEU A 24 3.63 -35.33 6.10
CA LEU A 24 2.22 -35.00 6.34
C LEU A 24 2.09 -33.85 7.34
N ARG A 25 2.86 -33.89 8.43
CA ARG A 25 2.85 -32.87 9.49
C ARG A 25 3.53 -31.56 9.07
N SER A 26 4.41 -31.61 8.08
CA SER A 26 5.07 -30.43 7.50
C SER A 26 4.24 -29.71 6.43
N ARG A 27 3.14 -30.32 5.92
CA ARG A 27 2.20 -29.63 5.03
C ARG A 27 1.47 -28.54 5.80
N ARG A 28 1.73 -27.29 5.43
CA ARG A 28 0.90 -26.15 5.86
C ARG A 28 -0.19 -25.91 4.84
N GLU A 29 -1.40 -25.66 5.32
CA GLU A 29 -2.43 -25.04 4.49
C GLU A 29 -1.90 -23.69 4.01
N THR A 30 -1.59 -23.60 2.72
CA THR A 30 -1.37 -22.31 2.09
C THR A 30 -2.72 -21.67 1.90
N LEU A 31 -2.98 -20.57 2.61
CA LEU A 31 -4.18 -19.77 2.37
C LEU A 31 -4.16 -19.34 0.90
N ARG A 32 -5.17 -19.78 0.14
CA ARG A 32 -5.33 -19.40 -1.26
C ARG A 32 -5.82 -17.96 -1.28
N THR A 33 -4.89 -17.02 -1.43
CA THR A 33 -5.22 -15.61 -1.60
C THR A 33 -5.82 -15.37 -2.98
N LEU A 34 -6.49 -14.22 -3.15
CA LEU A 34 -6.95 -13.77 -4.46
C LEU A 34 -5.74 -13.36 -5.31
N GLN A 35 -5.00 -14.34 -5.84
CA GLN A 35 -3.72 -14.14 -6.56
C GLN A 35 -3.81 -13.08 -7.66
N PHE A 36 -4.94 -13.04 -8.38
CA PHE A 36 -5.21 -12.00 -9.38
C PHE A 36 -5.24 -10.59 -8.77
N VAL A 37 -5.96 -10.39 -7.66
CA VAL A 37 -6.04 -9.10 -6.96
C VAL A 37 -4.69 -8.76 -6.34
N GLU A 38 -4.00 -9.74 -5.75
CA GLU A 38 -2.68 -9.55 -5.16
C GLU A 38 -1.64 -9.10 -6.18
N SER A 39 -1.56 -9.76 -7.34
CA SER A 39 -0.62 -9.37 -8.40
C SER A 39 -0.89 -7.94 -8.92
N ARG A 40 -2.16 -7.56 -9.04
CA ARG A 40 -2.57 -6.20 -9.46
C ARG A 40 -2.28 -5.14 -8.40
N THR A 41 -2.44 -5.48 -7.12
CA THR A 41 -2.23 -4.53 -6.00
C THR A 41 -0.77 -4.48 -5.53
N SER A 42 0.05 -5.48 -5.84
CA SER A 42 1.47 -5.53 -5.47
C SER A 42 2.27 -4.35 -6.01
N ASN A 43 2.09 -4.01 -7.29
CA ASN A 43 2.77 -2.87 -7.90
C ASN A 43 2.37 -1.54 -7.24
N LEU A 44 1.10 -1.41 -6.83
CA LEU A 44 0.61 -0.21 -6.13
C LEU A 44 1.24 -0.07 -4.76
N ARG A 45 1.36 -1.18 -4.01
CA ARG A 45 2.06 -1.20 -2.71
C ARG A 45 3.54 -0.88 -2.86
N GLN A 46 4.21 -1.42 -3.88
CA GLN A 46 5.61 -1.13 -4.14
C GLN A 46 5.82 0.35 -4.49
N ASN A 47 4.93 0.93 -5.29
CA ASN A 47 4.97 2.35 -5.62
C ASN A 47 4.75 3.22 -4.38
N LEU A 48 3.78 2.89 -3.52
CA LEU A 48 3.58 3.62 -2.26
C LEU A 48 4.83 3.55 -1.37
N ASN A 49 5.38 2.36 -1.14
CA ASN A 49 6.59 2.20 -0.34
C ASN A 49 7.77 3.00 -0.91
N ARG A 50 7.88 3.11 -2.24
CA ARG A 50 8.91 3.94 -2.88
C ARG A 50 8.66 5.42 -2.62
N GLN A 51 7.43 5.90 -2.81
CA GLN A 51 7.07 7.30 -2.56
C GLN A 51 7.27 7.69 -1.10
N GLU A 52 6.92 6.82 -0.15
CA GLU A 52 7.16 7.02 1.29
C GLU A 52 8.66 7.15 1.58
N LYS A 53 9.48 6.25 1.02
CA LYS A 53 10.94 6.32 1.17
C LYS A 53 11.54 7.57 0.55
N GLU A 54 11.08 7.97 -0.64
CA GLU A 54 11.55 9.17 -1.32
C GLU A 54 11.18 10.44 -0.53
N ALA A 55 9.95 10.52 -0.02
CA ALA A 55 9.49 11.63 0.80
C ALA A 55 10.26 11.72 2.13
N GLN A 56 10.49 10.58 2.79
CA GLN A 56 11.30 10.52 4.01
C GLN A 56 12.75 10.93 3.75
N ALA A 57 13.37 10.41 2.69
CA ALA A 57 14.74 10.76 2.33
C ALA A 57 14.89 12.24 1.94
N ALA A 58 13.88 12.84 1.32
CA ALA A 58 13.85 14.27 1.03
C ALA A 58 13.76 15.10 2.32
N MET A 59 12.95 14.67 3.29
CA MET A 59 12.85 15.29 4.61
C MET A 59 14.19 15.24 5.36
N ASP A 60 14.80 14.07 5.43
CA ASP A 60 16.06 13.85 6.16
C ASP A 60 17.17 14.72 5.56
N LYS A 61 17.26 14.80 4.22
CA LYS A 61 18.21 15.70 3.53
C LYS A 61 17.95 17.16 3.85
N ALA A 62 16.69 17.60 3.84
CA ALA A 62 16.35 18.99 4.12
C ALA A 62 16.64 19.38 5.58
N LEU A 63 16.43 18.46 6.53
CA LEU A 63 16.83 18.63 7.93
C LEU A 63 18.34 18.69 8.07
N GLU A 64 19.07 17.78 7.42
CA GLU A 64 20.53 17.77 7.46
C GLU A 64 21.13 19.06 6.89
N THR A 65 20.57 19.60 5.80
CA THR A 65 21.00 20.89 5.25
C THR A 65 20.73 22.04 6.21
N ALA A 66 19.55 22.06 6.84
CA ALA A 66 19.19 23.11 7.79
C ALA A 66 20.05 23.05 9.06
N GLU A 67 20.36 21.85 9.56
CA GLU A 67 21.29 21.66 10.68
C GLU A 67 22.71 22.11 10.35
N LYS A 68 23.20 21.82 9.14
CA LYS A 68 24.52 22.27 8.68
C LYS A 68 24.61 23.79 8.60
N GLU A 69 23.64 24.44 7.96
CA GLU A 69 23.57 25.90 7.86
C GLU A 69 23.57 26.55 9.26
N LEU A 70 22.87 25.94 10.22
CA LEU A 70 22.81 26.41 11.60
C LEU A 70 24.15 26.28 12.33
N ARG A 71 24.82 25.14 12.21
CA ARG A 71 26.16 24.93 12.78
C ARG A 71 27.19 25.87 12.17
N ASP A 72 27.12 26.08 10.85
CA ASP A 72 28.02 27.00 10.16
C ASP A 72 27.84 28.43 10.68
N GLU A 73 26.60 28.89 10.87
CA GLU A 73 26.31 30.23 11.38
C GLU A 73 26.78 30.42 12.83
N ILE A 74 26.58 29.43 13.70
CA ILE A 74 27.13 29.45 15.08
C ILE A 74 28.66 29.51 15.04
N SER A 75 29.30 28.67 14.21
CA SER A 75 30.76 28.62 14.11
C SER A 75 31.39 29.92 13.59
N ARG A 76 30.65 30.71 12.78
CA ARG A 76 31.10 32.03 12.31
C ARG A 76 31.16 33.02 13.47
N ILE A 77 30.18 32.99 14.36
CA ILE A 77 30.11 33.87 15.54
C ILE A 77 31.17 33.47 16.57
N GLU A 78 31.41 32.17 16.75
CA GLU A 78 32.47 31.67 17.64
C GLU A 78 33.88 32.07 17.19
N LYS A 79 34.13 32.14 15.88
CA LYS A 79 35.42 32.50 15.29
C LYS A 79 35.64 34.00 15.12
N ASP A 80 34.67 34.84 15.49
CA ASP A 80 34.80 36.28 15.35
C ASP A 80 35.68 36.85 16.49
N GLU A 81 36.92 37.20 16.13
CA GLU A 81 37.96 37.70 17.03
C GLU A 81 37.72 39.16 17.49
N THR A 82 36.71 39.83 16.95
CA THR A 82 36.40 41.24 17.27
C THR A 82 35.59 41.41 18.57
N LEU A 83 35.08 40.32 19.13
CA LEU A 83 34.19 40.29 20.29
C LEU A 83 34.94 39.92 21.57
N ASP A 84 34.65 40.63 22.67
CA ASP A 84 35.07 40.26 24.03
C ASP A 84 34.49 38.89 24.43
N ASP A 85 35.26 38.05 25.14
CA ASP A 85 34.93 36.64 25.40
C ASP A 85 33.55 36.47 26.06
N ARG A 86 33.22 37.37 27.01
CA ARG A 86 31.93 37.34 27.71
C ARG A 86 30.76 37.81 26.85
N SER A 87 31.02 38.75 25.93
CA SER A 87 30.02 39.22 24.97
C SER A 87 29.77 38.18 23.86
N ARG A 88 30.80 37.41 23.48
CA ARG A 88 30.71 36.32 22.51
C ARG A 88 29.82 35.19 23.02
N GLU A 89 30.01 34.74 24.26
CA GLU A 89 29.23 33.65 24.87
C GLU A 89 27.72 33.98 24.96
N VAL A 90 27.38 35.21 25.37
CA VAL A 90 25.98 35.66 25.44
C VAL A 90 25.34 35.72 24.04
N GLN A 91 26.07 36.21 23.03
CA GLN A 91 25.55 36.29 21.67
C GLN A 91 25.36 34.90 21.05
N VAL A 92 26.31 33.98 21.26
CA VAL A 92 26.21 32.59 20.81
C VAL A 92 24.96 31.94 21.42
N SER A 93 24.77 32.04 22.74
CA SER A 93 23.61 31.43 23.41
C SER A 93 22.27 31.99 22.90
N GLN A 94 22.16 33.31 22.71
CA GLN A 94 20.95 33.93 22.16
C GLN A 94 20.66 33.47 20.73
N LYS A 95 21.70 33.40 19.89
CA LYS A 95 21.59 32.96 18.50
C LYS A 95 21.25 31.48 18.40
N GLU A 96 21.86 30.65 19.22
CA GLU A 96 21.58 29.22 19.32
C GLU A 96 20.11 28.98 19.68
N GLN A 97 19.57 29.69 20.67
CA GLN A 97 18.15 29.59 21.04
C GLN A 97 17.22 30.02 19.90
N GLN A 98 17.53 31.14 19.24
CA GLN A 98 16.74 31.65 18.11
C GLN A 98 16.72 30.66 16.94
N LEU A 99 17.91 30.18 16.56
CA LEU A 99 18.09 29.26 15.44
C LEU A 99 17.48 27.88 15.74
N SER A 100 17.65 27.37 16.97
CA SER A 100 17.04 26.10 17.40
C SER A 100 15.51 26.15 17.30
N ARG A 101 14.90 27.27 17.71
CA ARG A 101 13.46 27.46 17.59
C ARG A 101 13.00 27.53 16.13
N GLN A 102 13.77 28.19 15.26
CA GLN A 102 13.49 28.21 13.83
C GLN A 102 13.59 26.82 13.21
N LEU A 103 14.59 26.05 13.61
CA LEU A 103 14.78 24.67 13.15
C LEU A 103 13.62 23.78 13.60
N GLU A 104 13.17 23.90 14.85
CA GLU A 104 12.03 23.15 15.37
C GLU A 104 10.76 23.43 14.56
N VAL A 105 10.45 24.71 14.30
CA VAL A 105 9.29 25.10 13.48
C VAL A 105 9.42 24.55 12.06
N ARG A 106 10.61 24.64 11.46
CA ARG A 106 10.85 24.15 10.09
C ARG A 106 10.75 22.63 10.02
N LYS A 107 11.27 21.92 11.02
CA LYS A 107 11.14 20.47 11.17
C LYS A 107 9.67 20.07 11.27
N GLU A 108 8.90 20.74 12.11
CA GLU A 108 7.48 20.47 12.27
C GLU A 108 6.71 20.71 10.96
N GLN A 109 7.02 21.79 10.23
CA GLN A 109 6.44 22.06 8.91
C GLN A 109 6.75 20.94 7.90
N LEU A 110 8.02 20.53 7.81
CA LEU A 110 8.43 19.45 6.93
C LEU A 110 7.76 18.12 7.29
N GLU A 111 7.71 17.76 8.57
CA GLU A 111 7.03 16.55 9.04
C GLU A 111 5.55 16.59 8.68
N ARG A 112 4.87 17.73 8.85
CA ARG A 112 3.47 17.89 8.46
C ARG A 112 3.28 17.73 6.94
N ASP A 113 4.15 18.31 6.14
CA ASP A 113 4.09 18.23 4.67
C ASP A 113 4.31 16.79 4.18
N VAL A 114 5.32 16.11 4.69
CA VAL A 114 5.61 14.71 4.38
C VAL A 114 4.45 13.81 4.82
N ASN A 115 3.95 13.97 6.04
CA ASN A 115 2.80 13.21 6.53
C ASN A 115 1.55 13.45 5.68
N SER A 116 1.33 14.69 5.22
CA SER A 116 0.25 15.03 4.30
C SER A 116 0.40 14.33 2.95
N GLN A 117 1.61 14.32 2.38
CA GLN A 117 1.91 13.64 1.12
C GLN A 117 1.76 12.12 1.23
N ILE A 118 2.30 11.51 2.28
CA ILE A 118 2.13 10.07 2.56
C ILE A 118 0.66 9.73 2.69
N ARG A 119 -0.10 10.53 3.44
CA ARG A 119 -1.55 10.32 3.62
C ARG A 119 -2.29 10.41 2.29
N LYS A 120 -1.99 11.40 1.44
CA LYS A 120 -2.61 11.53 0.10
C LYS A 120 -2.30 10.31 -0.76
N SER A 121 -1.03 9.92 -0.84
CA SER A 121 -0.57 8.76 -1.61
C SER A 121 -1.22 7.46 -1.14
N ALA A 122 -1.33 7.26 0.18
CA ALA A 122 -2.00 6.11 0.76
C ALA A 122 -3.51 6.09 0.48
N LEU A 123 -4.17 7.26 0.43
CA LEU A 123 -5.58 7.37 0.06
C LEU A 123 -5.80 7.07 -1.42
N GLU A 124 -4.93 7.54 -2.29
CA GLU A 124 -4.96 7.23 -3.72
C GLU A 124 -4.77 5.74 -3.97
N MET A 125 -3.77 5.13 -3.35
CA MET A 125 -3.56 3.68 -3.40
C MET A 125 -4.81 2.92 -2.93
N LYS A 126 -5.42 3.32 -1.80
CA LYS A 126 -6.66 2.68 -1.31
C LYS A 126 -7.81 2.79 -2.31
N ARG A 127 -7.94 3.91 -3.03
CA ARG A 127 -8.96 4.08 -4.08
C ARG A 127 -8.70 3.16 -5.27
N GLU A 128 -7.45 3.04 -5.70
CA GLU A 128 -7.07 2.17 -6.80
C GLU A 128 -7.27 0.69 -6.46
N VAL A 129 -6.87 0.26 -5.26
CA VAL A 129 -7.14 -1.09 -4.75
C VAL A 129 -8.64 -1.38 -4.77
N ARG A 130 -9.48 -0.46 -4.27
CA ARG A 130 -10.94 -0.61 -4.31
C ARG A 130 -11.48 -0.68 -5.73
N ARG A 131 -10.89 0.04 -6.69
CA ARG A 131 -11.29 -0.05 -8.10
C ARG A 131 -11.05 -1.45 -8.64
N VAL A 132 -9.87 -2.02 -8.39
CA VAL A 132 -9.54 -3.41 -8.79
C VAL A 132 -10.50 -4.41 -8.15
N GLU A 133 -10.73 -4.30 -6.83
CA GLU A 133 -11.67 -5.16 -6.12
C GLU A 133 -13.10 -5.05 -6.67
N ASN A 134 -13.58 -3.84 -6.93
CA ASN A 134 -14.92 -3.62 -7.45
C ASN A 134 -15.10 -4.21 -8.85
N THR A 135 -14.11 -4.07 -9.74
CA THR A 135 -14.16 -4.71 -11.06
C THR A 135 -14.28 -6.22 -10.92
N VAL A 136 -13.48 -6.84 -10.04
CA VAL A 136 -13.55 -8.28 -9.79
C VAL A 136 -14.90 -8.68 -9.20
N ARG A 137 -15.45 -7.92 -8.23
CA ARG A 137 -16.78 -8.18 -7.67
C ARG A 137 -17.89 -8.09 -8.72
N ILE A 138 -17.84 -7.09 -9.60
CA ILE A 138 -18.81 -6.92 -10.67
C ILE A 138 -18.76 -8.12 -11.62
N VAL A 139 -17.57 -8.51 -12.08
CA VAL A 139 -17.41 -9.68 -12.96
C VAL A 139 -17.89 -10.96 -12.27
N ALA A 140 -17.52 -11.17 -11.00
CA ALA A 140 -17.94 -12.34 -10.22
C ALA A 140 -19.47 -12.42 -10.02
N CYS A 141 -20.16 -11.28 -10.02
CA CYS A 141 -21.61 -11.21 -9.89
C CYS A 141 -22.33 -11.36 -11.25
N ILE A 142 -21.80 -10.71 -12.30
CA ILE A 142 -22.44 -10.68 -13.63
C ILE A 142 -22.22 -12.01 -14.40
N VAL A 143 -21.04 -12.61 -14.34
CA VAL A 143 -20.72 -13.83 -15.09
C VAL A 143 -21.71 -14.97 -14.81
N PRO A 144 -22.07 -15.28 -13.54
CA PRO A 144 -23.10 -16.27 -13.24
C PRO A 144 -24.50 -15.87 -13.75
N ALA A 145 -24.83 -14.59 -13.75
CA ALA A 145 -26.14 -14.08 -14.15
C ALA A 145 -26.37 -14.08 -15.67
N ILE A 146 -25.30 -14.06 -16.49
CA ILE A 146 -25.43 -14.05 -17.95
C ILE A 146 -26.10 -15.32 -18.47
N LEU A 147 -25.74 -16.50 -17.95
CA LEU A 147 -26.27 -17.78 -18.42
C LEU A 147 -27.80 -17.86 -18.37
N PRO A 148 -28.48 -17.63 -17.22
CA PRO A 148 -29.94 -17.69 -17.16
C PRO A 148 -30.62 -16.61 -18.02
N ILE A 149 -30.04 -15.42 -18.14
CA ILE A 149 -30.57 -14.35 -19.01
C ILE A 149 -30.51 -14.79 -20.48
N CYS A 150 -29.39 -15.35 -20.92
CA CYS A 150 -29.23 -15.89 -22.27
C CYS A 150 -30.24 -17.01 -22.55
N PHE A 151 -30.43 -17.95 -21.62
CA PHE A 151 -31.44 -18.99 -21.78
C PHE A 151 -32.85 -18.40 -21.88
N GLY A 152 -33.21 -17.44 -21.03
CA GLY A 152 -34.52 -16.77 -21.09
C GLY A 152 -34.78 -16.10 -22.45
N MET A 153 -33.80 -15.35 -22.97
CA MET A 153 -33.91 -14.74 -24.30
C MET A 153 -34.01 -15.78 -25.42
N LEU A 154 -33.23 -16.87 -25.34
CA LEU A 154 -33.26 -17.95 -26.32
C LEU A 154 -34.65 -18.61 -26.36
N PHE A 155 -35.21 -18.98 -25.20
CA PHE A 155 -36.54 -19.57 -25.13
C PHE A 155 -37.64 -18.64 -25.64
N LEU A 156 -37.56 -17.35 -25.34
CA LEU A 156 -38.53 -16.36 -25.83
C LEU A 156 -38.45 -16.20 -27.36
N GLY A 157 -37.24 -16.22 -27.93
CA GLY A 157 -37.03 -16.22 -29.38
C GLY A 157 -37.61 -17.48 -30.05
N MET A 158 -37.32 -18.67 -29.50
CA MET A 158 -37.90 -19.93 -30.00
C MET A 158 -39.42 -19.93 -29.94
N ARG A 159 -40.01 -19.43 -28.84
CA ARG A 159 -41.46 -19.30 -28.67
C ARG A 159 -42.06 -18.39 -29.74
N ASN A 160 -41.48 -17.21 -29.97
CA ASN A 160 -41.98 -16.26 -30.95
C ASN A 160 -41.90 -16.80 -32.39
N LEU A 161 -40.84 -17.54 -32.72
CA LEU A 161 -40.72 -18.20 -34.04
C LEU A 161 -41.79 -19.28 -34.23
N ALA A 162 -42.06 -20.10 -33.22
CA ALA A 162 -43.10 -21.12 -33.26
C ALA A 162 -44.51 -20.49 -33.40
N GLU A 163 -44.79 -19.40 -32.68
CA GLU A 163 -46.05 -18.66 -32.80
C GLU A 163 -46.25 -18.04 -34.19
N GLN A 164 -45.18 -17.59 -34.85
CA GLN A 164 -45.29 -17.06 -36.22
C GLN A 164 -45.51 -18.16 -37.27
N GLN A 165 -45.04 -19.39 -37.02
CA GLN A 165 -45.22 -20.51 -37.95
C GLN A 165 -46.68 -20.99 -38.02
N SER A 166 -47.47 -20.85 -36.95
CA SER A 166 -48.89 -21.22 -36.93
C SER A 166 -49.82 -20.17 -37.57
N ILE A 167 -49.32 -18.96 -37.83
CA ILE A 167 -50.07 -17.87 -38.46
C ILE A 167 -49.92 -17.94 -39.99
N ASN A 168 -51.07 -17.99 -40.70
CA ASN A 168 -51.12 -17.97 -42.16
C ASN A 168 -50.31 -16.79 -42.74
N PRO A 169 -49.42 -17.01 -43.73
CA PRO A 169 -48.48 -16.00 -44.23
C PRO A 169 -49.15 -14.67 -44.64
N ASN A 170 -50.41 -14.70 -45.11
CA ASN A 170 -51.16 -13.49 -45.50
C ASN A 170 -51.66 -12.63 -44.31
N ARG A 171 -51.49 -13.08 -43.05
CA ARG A 171 -51.84 -12.33 -41.82
C ARG A 171 -50.64 -11.91 -40.98
N ARG A 172 -49.41 -12.21 -41.42
CA ARG A 172 -48.20 -11.74 -40.74
C ARG A 172 -48.09 -10.22 -40.92
N LYS A 173 -48.06 -9.46 -39.84
CA LYS A 173 -47.68 -8.04 -39.90
C LYS A 173 -46.20 -7.98 -40.24
N SER A 174 -45.87 -7.25 -41.32
CA SER A 174 -44.49 -6.88 -41.68
C SER A 174 -43.83 -6.07 -40.56
#